data_AF-A0A0B5S5Q7-F1
#
_entry.id   AF-A0A0B5S5Q7-F1
#
_cell.length_a   1.000
_cell.length_b   1.000
_cell.length_c   1.000
_cell.angle_alpha   90.00
_cell.angle_beta   90.00
_cell.angle_gamma   90.00
#
_symmetry.space_group_name_H-M   'P 1'
#
loop_
_entity.id
_entity.type
_entity.pdbx_description
1 polymer ?
#
loop_
_entity_poly.entity_id
_entity_poly.type
_entity_poly.pdbx_seq_one_letter_code
_entity_poly.pdbx_strand_id
1 'polypeptide(L)'
;MTFLFAVYFVFIMTLLITFLLSKRSFEKPFIKYIPAFILFILAFISSIIFIFNNGMGELMIAIFLGVTAIANGLLLFALKVVRVIVAKGK
;
A
#
# COMPACT_ATOMS: atom_id res chain seq x y z
N MET A 1 1.33 -22.80 2.71
CA MET A 1 2.10 -22.43 1.50
C MET A 1 1.38 -21.36 0.67
N THR A 2 0.14 -21.60 0.24
CA THR A 2 -0.67 -20.66 -0.57
C THR A 2 -0.92 -19.31 0.09
N PHE A 3 -1.21 -19.28 1.40
CA PHE A 3 -1.40 -18.03 2.14
C PHE A 3 -0.16 -17.13 2.14
N LEU A 4 1.01 -17.68 2.52
CA LEU A 4 2.29 -16.97 2.47
C LEU A 4 2.64 -16.50 1.06
N PHE A 5 2.40 -17.32 0.03
CA PHE A 5 2.61 -16.94 -1.36
C PHE A 5 1.73 -15.74 -1.76
N ALA A 6 0.44 -15.77 -1.42
CA ALA A 6 -0.48 -14.67 -1.70
C ALA A 6 -0.06 -13.38 -0.97
N VAL A 7 0.37 -13.50 0.28
CA VAL A 7 0.89 -12.39 1.11
C VAL A 7 2.11 -11.73 0.45
N TYR A 8 3.16 -12.49 0.14
CA TYR A 8 4.35 -11.92 -0.49
C TYR A 8 4.08 -11.35 -1.88
N PHE A 9 3.25 -12.04 -2.68
CA PHE A 9 2.88 -11.59 -4.00
C PHE A 9 2.12 -10.25 -3.95
N VAL A 10 1.11 -10.12 -3.08
CA VAL A 10 0.34 -8.88 -2.91
C VAL A 10 1.22 -7.73 -2.44
N PHE A 11 2.15 -7.99 -1.51
CA PHE A 11 3.07 -6.96 -1.02
C PHE A 11 3.97 -6.40 -2.14
N ILE A 12 4.64 -7.29 -2.88
CA ILE A 12 5.57 -6.89 -3.94
C ILE A 12 4.82 -6.22 -5.10
N MET A 13 3.68 -6.78 -5.51
CA MET A 13 2.91 -6.27 -6.65
C MET A 13 2.33 -4.89 -6.36
N THR A 14 1.83 -4.64 -5.14
CA THR A 14 1.30 -3.33 -4.79
C THR A 14 2.37 -2.25 -4.76
N LEU A 15 3.56 -2.54 -4.21
CA LEU A 15 4.70 -1.62 -4.28
C LEU A 15 5.12 -1.31 -5.72
N LEU A 16 5.19 -2.34 -6.57
CA LEU A 16 5.55 -2.18 -7.98
C LEU A 16 4.53 -1.31 -8.73
N ILE A 17 3.24 -1.56 -8.53
CA ILE A 17 2.16 -0.76 -9.13
C ILE A 17 2.25 0.70 -8.65
N THR A 18 2.40 0.93 -7.34
CA THR A 18 2.54 2.27 -6.76
C THR A 18 3.75 3.01 -7.34
N PHE A 19 4.89 2.33 -7.51
CA PHE A 19 6.07 2.90 -8.15
C PHE A 19 5.83 3.29 -9.62
N LEU A 20 5.22 2.39 -10.40
CA LEU A 20 4.91 2.63 -11.82
C LEU A 20 3.91 3.77 -12.00
N LEU A 21 2.84 3.79 -11.20
CA LEU A 21 1.85 4.86 -11.20
C LEU A 21 2.47 6.19 -10.80
N SER A 22 3.37 6.19 -9.81
CA SER A 22 4.09 7.39 -9.41
C SER A 22 4.89 7.97 -10.59
N LYS A 23 5.62 7.17 -11.37
CA LYS A 23 6.36 7.63 -12.56
C LYS A 23 5.46 8.23 -13.66
N ARG A 24 4.32 7.60 -13.96
CA ARG A 24 3.37 8.08 -15.00
C ARG A 24 2.49 9.25 -14.57
N SER A 25 2.45 9.57 -13.28
CA SER A 25 1.55 10.57 -12.70
C SER A 25 2.01 12.02 -12.94
N PHE A 26 2.25 12.41 -14.19
CA PHE A 26 2.41 13.83 -14.58
C PHE A 26 1.05 14.51 -14.78
N GLU A 27 0.03 13.80 -15.28
CA GLU A 27 -1.29 14.39 -15.57
C GLU A 27 -2.32 14.26 -14.43
N LYS A 28 -2.24 13.20 -13.61
CA LYS A 28 -3.23 12.94 -12.55
C LYS A 28 -2.56 12.53 -11.23
N PRO A 29 -2.22 13.49 -10.35
CA PRO A 29 -1.41 13.27 -9.14
C PRO A 29 -2.01 12.29 -8.12
N PHE A 30 -3.32 12.06 -8.16
CA PHE A 30 -4.05 11.24 -7.19
C PHE A 30 -3.98 9.73 -7.48
N ILE A 31 -3.76 9.32 -8.72
CA ILE A 31 -3.84 7.90 -9.14
C ILE A 31 -2.81 7.03 -8.41
N LYS A 32 -1.63 7.58 -8.12
CA LYS A 32 -0.56 6.87 -7.41
C LYS A 32 -0.90 6.49 -5.96
N TYR A 33 -1.93 7.10 -5.36
CA TYR A 33 -2.39 6.78 -4.01
C TYR A 33 -3.46 5.68 -3.97
N ILE A 34 -4.08 5.36 -5.11
CA ILE A 34 -5.16 4.38 -5.21
C ILE A 34 -4.75 3.02 -4.61
N PRO A 35 -3.57 2.44 -4.90
CA PRO A 35 -3.20 1.14 -4.33
C PRO A 35 -3.12 1.17 -2.80
N ALA A 36 -2.50 2.21 -2.22
CA ALA A 36 -2.40 2.37 -0.78
C ALA A 36 -3.79 2.54 -0.13
N PHE A 37 -4.67 3.29 -0.78
CA PHE A 37 -6.02 3.55 -0.27
C PHE A 37 -6.91 2.30 -0.31
N ILE A 38 -6.83 1.50 -1.37
CA ILE A 38 -7.55 0.22 -1.45
C ILE A 38 -7.08 -0.73 -0.34
N LEU A 39 -5.77 -0.85 -0.13
CA LEU A 39 -5.21 -1.68 0.95
C LEU A 39 -5.68 -1.21 2.33
N PHE A 40 -5.74 0.10 2.55
CA PHE A 40 -6.25 0.67 3.79
C PHE A 40 -7.72 0.32 4.04
N ILE A 41 -8.59 0.45 3.02
CA ILE A 41 -10.00 0.06 3.14
C ILE A 41 -10.14 -1.43 3.48
N LEU A 42 -9.40 -2.29 2.79
CA LEU A 42 -9.44 -3.74 3.04
C LEU A 42 -8.93 -4.10 4.44
N ALA A 43 -7.88 -3.43 4.92
CA ALA A 43 -7.37 -3.58 6.28
C ALA A 43 -8.43 -3.15 7.32
N PHE A 44 -9.12 -2.04 7.06
CA PHE A 44 -10.17 -1.51 7.92
C PHE A 44 -11.38 -2.46 7.99
N ILE A 45 -11.85 -2.97 6.85
CA ILE A 45 -12.93 -3.97 6.81
C ILE A 45 -12.53 -5.23 7.60
N SER A 46 -11.31 -5.75 7.39
CA SER A 46 -10.82 -6.92 8.12
C SER A 46 -10.75 -6.67 9.63
N SER A 47 -10.36 -5.47 10.04
CA SER A 47 -10.35 -5.06 11.46
C SER A 47 -11.75 -5.04 12.07
N ILE A 48 -12.75 -4.50 11.34
CA ILE A 48 -14.14 -4.53 11.79
C ILE A 48 -14.62 -5.97 11.97
N ILE A 49 -14.34 -6.85 11.00
CA ILE A 49 -14.74 -8.26 11.08
C ILE A 49 -14.05 -8.94 12.28
N PHE A 50 -12.78 -8.65 12.52
CA PHE A 50 -12.06 -9.15 13.71
C PHE A 50 -12.75 -8.73 15.02
N ILE A 51 -13.19 -7.49 15.15
CA ILE A 51 -13.88 -7.00 16.36
C ILE A 51 -15.16 -7.80 16.65
N PHE A 52 -15.92 -8.16 15.60
CA PHE A 52 -17.17 -8.89 15.77
C PHE A 52 -16.99 -10.41 15.95
N ASN A 53 -16.01 -11.00 15.25
CA ASN A 53 -15.86 -12.44 15.18
C ASN A 53 -14.69 -12.98 16.03
N ASN A 54 -13.84 -12.12 16.59
CA ASN A 54 -12.60 -12.46 17.31
C ASN A 54 -11.69 -13.45 16.54
N GLY A 55 -11.76 -13.44 15.21
CA GLY A 55 -11.03 -14.37 14.37
C GLY A 55 -9.56 -13.97 14.19
N MET A 56 -8.65 -14.86 14.60
CA MET A 56 -7.20 -14.62 14.46
C MET A 56 -6.75 -14.48 13.00
N GLY A 57 -7.47 -15.08 12.05
CA GLY A 57 -7.17 -14.98 10.62
C GLY A 57 -7.40 -13.56 10.09
N GLU A 58 -8.50 -12.95 10.50
CA GLU A 58 -8.92 -11.60 10.14
C GLU A 58 -7.98 -10.56 10.74
N LEU A 59 -7.52 -10.79 11.98
CA LEU A 59 -6.47 -9.97 12.60
C LEU A 59 -5.16 -10.03 11.79
N MET A 60 -4.71 -11.24 11.41
CA MET A 60 -3.49 -11.39 10.60
C MET A 60 -3.61 -10.68 9.25
N ILE A 61 -4.77 -10.79 8.58
CA ILE A 61 -5.03 -10.10 7.31
C ILE A 61 -5.06 -8.59 7.50
N ALA A 62 -5.72 -8.08 8.55
CA ALA A 62 -5.79 -6.65 8.85
C ALA A 62 -4.41 -6.05 9.10
N ILE A 63 -3.57 -6.73 9.91
CA ILE A 63 -2.21 -6.30 10.20
C ILE A 63 -1.38 -6.30 8.90
N PHE A 64 -1.43 -7.38 8.13
CA PHE A 64 -0.66 -7.49 6.90
C PHE A 64 -1.04 -6.40 5.87
N LEU A 65 -2.34 -6.22 5.61
CA LEU A 65 -2.83 -5.18 4.70
C LEU A 65 -2.49 -3.78 5.21
N GLY A 66 -2.59 -3.55 6.52
CA GLY A 66 -2.22 -2.28 7.16
C GLY A 66 -0.74 -1.95 6.98
N VAL A 67 0.15 -2.90 7.27
CA VAL A 67 1.61 -2.75 7.04
C VAL A 67 1.91 -2.49 5.56
N THR A 68 1.23 -3.21 4.66
CA THR A 68 1.38 -3.02 3.21
C THR A 68 0.93 -1.62 2.78
N ALA A 69 -0.20 -1.12 3.32
CA ALA A 69 -0.68 0.23 3.04
C ALA A 69 0.31 1.31 3.52
N ILE A 70 0.86 1.15 4.74
CA ILE A 70 1.89 2.04 5.29
C ILE A 70 3.14 2.04 4.41
N ALA A 71 3.63 0.87 4.01
CA ALA A 71 4.79 0.74 3.13
C ALA A 71 4.59 1.46 1.78
N ASN A 72 3.40 1.33 1.18
CA ASN A 72 3.05 2.06 -0.04
C ASN A 72 3.00 3.59 0.18
N GLY A 73 2.46 4.04 1.31
CA GLY A 73 2.47 5.45 1.70
C GLY A 73 3.90 6.02 1.85
N LEU A 74 4.78 5.27 2.53
CA LEU A 74 6.19 5.63 2.69
C LEU A 74 6.93 5.69 1.34
N LEU A 75 6.68 4.73 0.45
CA LEU A 75 7.24 4.75 -0.91
C LEU A 75 6.85 6.03 -1.65
N LEU A 76 5.57 6.43 -1.59
CA LEU A 76 5.10 7.66 -2.22
C LEU A 76 5.74 8.91 -1.61
N PHE A 77 5.94 8.93 -0.29
CA PHE A 77 6.63 10.01 0.39
C PHE A 77 8.10 10.10 -0.05
N ALA A 78 8.82 8.99 -0.07
CA ALA A 78 10.20 8.92 -0.53
C ALA A 78 10.35 9.40 -1.98
N LEU A 79 9.47 8.93 -2.88
CA LEU A 79 9.46 9.38 -4.28
C LEU A 79 9.15 10.88 -4.41
N LYS A 80 8.31 11.44 -3.55
CA LYS A 80 8.04 12.89 -3.50
C LYS A 80 9.29 13.65 -3.07
N VAL A 81 9.95 13.23 -1.99
CA VAL A 81 11.19 13.87 -1.48
C VAL A 81 12.29 13.86 -2.54
N VAL A 82 12.55 12.70 -3.16
CA VAL A 82 13.57 12.57 -4.22
C VAL A 82 13.28 13.53 -5.38
N ARG A 83 12.02 13.64 -5.82
CA ARG A 83 11.65 14.59 -6.89
C ARG A 83 11.91 16.04 -6.51
N VAL A 84 11.57 16.43 -5.28
CA VAL A 84 11.80 17.80 -4.79
C VAL A 84 13.29 18.12 -4.75
N ILE A 85 14.12 17.17 -4.31
CA ILE A 85 15.58 17.35 -4.28
C ILE A 85 16.14 17.46 -5.71
N VAL A 86 15.77 16.54 -6.61
CA VAL A 86 16.23 16.55 -8.00
C VAL A 86 15.77 17.81 -8.74
N ALA A 87 14.58 18.33 -8.45
CA ALA A 87 14.08 19.56 -9.04
C ALA A 87 14.76 20.84 -8.50
N LYS A 88 15.33 20.81 -7.29
CA LYS A 88 16.09 21.93 -6.70
C LYS A 88 17.58 21.94 -7.07
N GLY A 89 18.13 20.80 -7.49
CA GLY A 89 19.53 20.66 -7.91
C GLY A 89 19.77 20.93 -9.41
N LYS A 90 18.70 21.22 -10.17
CA LYS A 90 18.74 21.84 -11.49
C LYS A 90 18.35 23.31 -11.34
#